data_AF-A0A9Q1IF48-F1
#
_entry.id   AF-A0A9Q1IF48-F1
#
_cell.length_a   1.000
_cell.length_b   1.000
_cell.length_c   1.000
_cell.angle_alpha   90.00
_cell.angle_beta   90.00
_cell.angle_gamma   90.00
#
_symmetry.space_group_name_H-M   'P 1'
#
loop_
_entity.id
_entity.type
_entity.pdbx_description
1 polymer ?
#
loop_
_entity_poly.entity_id
_entity_poly.type
_entity_poly.pdbx_seq_one_letter_code
_entity_poly.pdbx_strand_id
1 'polypeptide(L)'
;MLVGKTGAYLHFLRVLFRMLIRLQEVEVYDEDELGAGQSSESKQEGPAKHGTMSVMLTKFAAHNAFHHCDQCHHYREAGPVTQVSDYTFHSYTVSSPRLAEELQLHFLIPKSKEHHFIFSQQGRHLESIRLPLVSDKGPDLLKSPIFTPTRGRQEHGLLNIFHAMEGAAHLHILVVKEYEMPLYRKYWPNHILLVLPAAFNSSGVGAARFLIKELSHHNLERERSRQEAQGRRRKDVWPFVVMMDDSCVLWNAHQPEEQSSVSLKAVLQHLEATPKITLYALCGVRKWSSQLTARRLASPFSRCHLHHFVMLNVDLTQNVQYDLNRYTCEEVDFNLQAHSSGLLLCRFNSFSLMKKRIPSGGHRDFSVTPKILVSESPAPISPSQYVCAPDSEHVLLAAPPHFLLEKFLQHSGHRLFPKAVRNHSHPVLSIDSYLNIGPEVLVCYMSSRPQSVCVDHRGVVFSGLLLYLADSFVVPSLLSKFRFLKGATLCVISQDRSSLRQTIVRLELEDEWQFRLRDEFQTANCSEDQPLYFLTGRHI
;
A
#
# COMPACT_ATOMS: atom_id res chain seq x y z
N MET A 1 -4.54 -45.66 -45.42
CA MET A 1 -5.27 -45.06 -44.27
C MET A 1 -4.33 -44.64 -43.11
N LEU A 2 -3.11 -44.15 -43.39
CA LEU A 2 -2.13 -43.74 -42.36
C LEU A 2 -1.92 -42.21 -42.24
N VAL A 3 -2.47 -41.41 -43.16
CA VAL A 3 -2.22 -39.95 -43.23
C VAL A 3 -3.05 -39.15 -42.21
N GLY A 4 -4.19 -39.68 -41.73
CA GLY A 4 -5.08 -38.98 -40.79
C GLY A 4 -4.61 -38.94 -39.33
N LYS A 5 -3.82 -39.92 -38.88
CA LYS A 5 -3.36 -39.99 -37.48
C LYS A 5 -2.27 -38.95 -37.19
N THR A 6 -1.33 -38.75 -38.11
CA THR A 6 -0.26 -37.74 -37.97
C THR A 6 -0.81 -36.32 -37.88
N GLY A 7 -1.87 -36.00 -38.64
CA GLY A 7 -2.54 -34.70 -38.56
C GLY A 7 -3.20 -34.45 -37.20
N ALA A 8 -3.84 -35.47 -36.63
CA ALA A 8 -4.44 -35.39 -35.28
C ALA A 8 -3.37 -35.24 -34.18
N TYR A 9 -2.25 -35.97 -34.27
CA TYR A 9 -1.12 -35.81 -33.33
C TYR A 9 -0.48 -34.43 -33.40
N LEU A 10 -0.25 -33.89 -34.61
CA LEU A 10 0.29 -32.54 -34.78
C LEU A 10 -0.69 -31.47 -34.29
N HIS A 11 -1.99 -31.68 -34.47
CA HIS A 11 -3.01 -30.80 -33.92
C HIS A 11 -3.02 -30.84 -32.39
N PHE A 12 -2.98 -32.02 -31.79
CA PHE A 12 -2.92 -32.20 -30.33
C PHE A 12 -1.63 -31.60 -29.74
N LEU A 13 -0.47 -31.80 -30.37
CA LEU A 13 0.79 -31.16 -29.97
C LEU A 13 0.72 -29.64 -30.06
N ARG A 14 0.08 -29.08 -31.11
CA ARG A 14 -0.16 -27.63 -31.22
C ARG A 14 -1.06 -27.11 -30.10
N VAL A 15 -2.10 -27.87 -29.71
CA VAL A 15 -2.99 -27.51 -28.60
C VAL A 15 -2.22 -27.56 -27.27
N LEU A 16 -1.48 -28.64 -26.98
CA LEU A 16 -0.65 -28.75 -25.79
C LEU A 16 0.40 -27.64 -25.71
N PHE A 17 1.08 -27.36 -26.83
CA PHE A 17 2.07 -26.28 -26.90
C PHE A 17 1.44 -24.91 -26.62
N ARG A 18 0.25 -24.64 -27.17
CA ARG A 18 -0.51 -23.41 -26.86
C ARG A 18 -0.96 -23.34 -25.40
N MET A 19 -1.37 -24.47 -24.80
CA MET A 19 -1.71 -24.52 -23.38
C MET A 19 -0.49 -24.26 -22.50
N LEU A 20 0.66 -24.86 -22.82
CA LEU A 20 1.94 -24.61 -22.13
C LEU A 20 2.34 -23.13 -22.19
N ILE A 21 2.23 -22.48 -23.36
CA ILE A 21 2.49 -21.04 -23.49
C ILE A 21 1.53 -20.23 -22.61
N ARG A 22 0.22 -20.52 -22.66
CA ARG A 22 -0.79 -19.80 -21.85
C ARG A 22 -0.58 -19.95 -20.36
N LEU A 23 -0.05 -21.08 -19.90
CA LEU A 23 0.29 -21.27 -18.50
C LEU A 23 1.52 -20.42 -18.11
N GLN A 24 2.46 -20.19 -19.02
CA GLN A 24 3.63 -19.35 -18.79
C GLN A 24 3.35 -17.84 -18.89
N GLU A 25 2.13 -17.45 -19.24
CA GLU A 25 1.69 -16.07 -19.30
C GLU A 25 1.08 -15.63 -17.97
N VAL A 26 1.34 -14.38 -17.60
CA VAL A 26 0.66 -13.71 -16.50
C VAL A 26 0.12 -12.37 -16.98
N GLU A 27 -1.14 -12.09 -16.65
CA GLU A 27 -1.70 -10.75 -16.87
C GLU A 27 -1.09 -9.79 -15.86
N VAL A 28 -0.45 -8.73 -16.34
CA VAL A 28 0.11 -7.66 -15.51
C VAL A 28 -0.54 -6.32 -15.82
N TYR A 29 -0.60 -5.44 -14.83
CA TYR A 29 -1.05 -4.07 -15.05
C TYR A 29 -0.01 -3.29 -15.87
N ASP A 30 -0.49 -2.59 -16.90
CA ASP A 30 0.24 -1.58 -17.68
C ASP A 30 -0.12 -0.21 -17.13
N GLU A 31 0.83 0.41 -16.43
CA GLU A 31 0.59 1.59 -15.62
C GLU A 31 1.00 2.86 -16.38
N ASP A 32 0.04 3.71 -16.77
CA ASP A 32 0.37 4.99 -17.41
C ASP A 32 1.28 5.85 -16.51
N GLU A 33 2.44 6.25 -17.01
CA GLU A 33 3.30 7.21 -16.31
C GLU A 33 2.62 8.59 -16.36
N LEU A 34 1.97 8.96 -15.26
CA LEU A 34 1.50 10.33 -15.02
C LEU A 34 2.72 11.26 -14.94
N GLY A 35 3.10 11.84 -16.08
CA GLY A 35 4.24 12.76 -16.13
C GLY A 35 4.93 12.90 -17.49
N ALA A 36 4.19 13.32 -18.52
CA ALA A 36 4.72 14.18 -19.59
C ALA A 36 3.51 14.75 -20.34
N GLY A 37 3.39 16.08 -20.40
CA GLY A 37 2.24 16.78 -20.96
C GLY A 37 1.76 16.18 -22.27
N GLN A 38 0.57 15.59 -22.25
CA GLN A 38 -0.20 15.32 -23.44
C GLN A 38 -1.51 16.08 -23.32
N SER A 39 -1.55 17.22 -24.02
CA SER A 39 -2.78 17.76 -24.58
C SER A 39 -3.26 16.77 -25.65
N SER A 40 -4.18 15.89 -25.30
CA SER A 40 -4.95 15.15 -26.29
C SER A 40 -6.43 15.24 -25.94
N GLU A 41 -7.13 16.06 -26.73
CA GLU A 41 -8.59 16.14 -26.76
C GLU A 41 -9.21 14.78 -27.11
N SER A 42 -10.29 14.46 -26.41
CA SER A 42 -11.33 13.47 -26.73
C SER A 42 -10.97 11.97 -26.72
N LYS A 43 -11.52 11.25 -25.74
CA LYS A 43 -12.71 10.39 -25.90
C LYS A 43 -13.29 10.02 -24.53
N GLN A 44 -14.62 10.09 -24.44
CA GLN A 44 -15.40 9.58 -23.31
C GLN A 44 -15.22 8.07 -23.23
N GLU A 45 -14.69 7.57 -22.13
CA GLU A 45 -14.91 6.22 -21.62
C GLU A 45 -14.72 6.28 -20.10
N GLY A 46 -15.45 5.41 -19.37
CA GLY A 46 -15.60 5.45 -17.92
C GLY A 46 -14.28 5.25 -17.12
N PRO A 47 -14.37 4.95 -15.81
CA PRO A 47 -13.19 4.95 -14.93
C PRO A 47 -12.06 4.12 -15.56
N ALA A 48 -10.90 4.76 -15.75
CA ALA A 48 -9.77 4.23 -16.49
C ALA A 48 -9.53 2.76 -16.13
N LYS A 49 -9.92 1.85 -17.01
CA LYS A 49 -9.47 0.46 -16.92
C LYS A 49 -7.98 0.51 -17.18
N HIS A 50 -7.17 0.40 -16.13
CA HIS A 50 -5.73 0.15 -16.30
C HIS A 50 -5.59 -0.98 -17.31
N GLY A 51 -4.88 -0.71 -18.41
CA GLY A 51 -4.59 -1.71 -19.41
C GLY A 51 -3.93 -2.90 -18.72
N THR A 52 -4.30 -4.11 -19.11
CA THR A 52 -3.57 -5.30 -18.68
C THR A 52 -2.91 -5.92 -19.89
N MET A 53 -1.69 -6.37 -19.71
CA MET A 53 -0.92 -7.04 -20.76
C MET A 53 -0.58 -8.44 -20.33
N SER A 54 -0.71 -9.39 -21.26
CA SER A 54 -0.18 -10.73 -21.07
C SER A 54 1.33 -10.69 -21.27
N VAL A 55 2.09 -11.11 -20.27
CA VAL A 55 3.55 -11.13 -20.29
C VAL A 55 4.05 -12.53 -19.93
N MET A 56 5.09 -12.99 -20.62
CA MET A 56 5.75 -14.25 -20.30
C MET A 56 6.45 -14.16 -18.94
N LEU A 57 6.22 -15.15 -18.09
CA LEU A 57 6.96 -15.32 -16.86
C LEU A 57 8.44 -15.54 -17.18
N THR A 58 9.29 -14.91 -16.38
CA THR A 58 10.74 -14.95 -16.57
C THR A 58 11.32 -16.13 -15.81
N LYS A 59 12.60 -16.48 -16.01
CA LYS A 59 13.23 -17.54 -15.20
C LYS A 59 13.11 -17.29 -13.68
N PHE A 60 12.95 -16.07 -13.22
CA PHE A 60 12.82 -15.79 -11.78
C PHE A 60 11.43 -16.10 -11.22
N ALA A 61 10.37 -16.01 -12.03
CA ALA A 61 8.98 -16.22 -11.59
C ALA A 61 8.32 -17.47 -12.20
N ALA A 62 8.74 -17.90 -13.40
CA ALA A 62 8.26 -19.09 -14.09
C ALA A 62 8.51 -20.38 -13.28
N HIS A 63 9.56 -20.37 -12.45
CA HIS A 63 9.88 -21.51 -11.62
C HIS A 63 8.82 -21.73 -10.53
N ASN A 64 8.07 -20.72 -10.11
CA ASN A 64 6.97 -20.90 -9.18
C ASN A 64 5.79 -21.70 -9.79
N ALA A 65 5.60 -21.61 -11.11
CA ALA A 65 4.44 -22.16 -11.79
C ALA A 65 4.72 -23.52 -12.45
N PHE A 66 5.97 -23.79 -12.85
CA PHE A 66 6.32 -24.98 -13.67
C PHE A 66 7.57 -25.72 -13.25
N HIS A 67 8.35 -25.17 -12.31
CA HIS A 67 9.57 -25.81 -11.85
C HIS A 67 9.36 -26.35 -10.44
N HIS A 68 9.71 -27.62 -10.28
CA HIS A 68 9.42 -28.41 -9.11
C HIS A 68 10.72 -29.03 -8.59
N CYS A 69 11.77 -28.22 -8.42
CA CYS A 69 12.97 -28.69 -7.74
C CYS A 69 12.73 -28.79 -6.24
N ASP A 70 13.52 -29.65 -5.58
CA ASP A 70 13.40 -29.85 -4.15
C ASP A 70 13.47 -28.52 -3.39
N GLN A 71 14.37 -27.61 -3.77
CA GLN A 71 14.53 -26.33 -3.07
C GLN A 71 13.28 -25.43 -3.16
N CYS A 72 12.61 -25.37 -4.32
CA CYS A 72 11.39 -24.57 -4.45
C CYS A 72 10.19 -25.24 -3.76
N HIS A 73 10.13 -26.58 -3.74
CA HIS A 73 9.18 -27.34 -2.94
C HIS A 73 9.35 -27.04 -1.45
N HIS A 74 10.57 -27.13 -0.91
CA HIS A 74 10.87 -26.80 0.49
C HIS A 74 10.55 -25.34 0.83
N TYR A 75 10.57 -24.42 -0.14
CA TYR A 75 10.18 -23.04 0.12
C TYR A 75 8.65 -22.87 0.27
N ARG A 76 7.85 -23.63 -0.50
CA ARG A 76 6.39 -23.46 -0.59
C ARG A 76 5.59 -24.51 0.18
N GLU A 77 5.88 -25.79 -0.02
CA GLU A 77 5.08 -26.92 0.44
C GLU A 77 5.58 -27.49 1.76
N ALA A 78 4.69 -28.06 2.56
CA ALA A 78 5.09 -28.85 3.71
C ALA A 78 5.94 -30.04 3.22
N GLY A 79 6.90 -30.48 4.03
CA GLY A 79 7.63 -31.72 3.76
C GLY A 79 6.67 -32.91 3.56
N PRO A 80 7.18 -34.09 3.15
CA PRO A 80 6.34 -35.26 2.94
C PRO A 80 5.37 -35.47 4.12
N VAL A 81 4.11 -35.77 3.77
CA VAL A 81 2.83 -35.75 4.53
C VAL A 81 2.87 -36.28 5.98
N THR A 82 3.95 -36.94 6.39
CA THR A 82 4.19 -37.46 7.74
C THR A 82 4.86 -36.46 8.70
N GLN A 83 5.40 -35.33 8.23
CA GLN A 83 5.96 -34.29 9.10
C GLN A 83 5.06 -33.06 9.10
N VAL A 84 4.30 -32.86 10.18
CA VAL A 84 3.69 -31.57 10.48
C VAL A 84 4.82 -30.54 10.47
N SER A 85 4.72 -29.50 9.63
CA SER A 85 5.69 -28.39 9.67
C SER A 85 5.80 -27.90 11.11
N ASP A 86 6.95 -28.10 11.75
CA ASP A 86 7.17 -27.67 13.12
C ASP A 86 7.31 -26.15 13.15
N TYR A 87 6.24 -25.47 13.61
CA TYR A 87 6.24 -24.04 13.90
C TYR A 87 6.19 -23.80 15.40
N THR A 88 6.80 -22.71 15.82
CA THR A 88 6.73 -22.21 17.19
C THR A 88 5.91 -20.91 17.20
N PHE A 89 5.08 -20.77 18.23
CA PHE A 89 4.23 -19.60 18.43
C PHE A 89 4.92 -18.66 19.42
N HIS A 90 5.08 -17.41 19.02
CA HIS A 90 5.74 -16.39 19.82
C HIS A 90 4.88 -15.14 19.91
N SER A 91 4.83 -14.54 21.10
CA SER A 91 4.23 -13.22 21.29
C SER A 91 5.26 -12.11 21.10
N TYR A 92 4.84 -10.98 20.54
CA TYR A 92 5.63 -9.76 20.45
C TYR A 92 4.76 -8.57 20.85
N THR A 93 5.20 -7.76 21.81
CA THR A 93 4.41 -6.64 22.31
C THR A 93 4.85 -5.33 21.67
N VAL A 94 3.88 -4.58 21.13
CA VAL A 94 4.09 -3.24 20.55
C VAL A 94 3.30 -2.23 21.36
N SER A 95 4.00 -1.25 21.94
CA SER A 95 3.40 -0.07 22.56
C SER A 95 3.57 1.16 21.65
N SER A 96 2.47 1.72 21.15
CA SER A 96 2.52 2.95 20.34
C SER A 96 1.68 4.02 21.01
N PRO A 97 2.13 5.29 21.08
CA PRO A 97 1.31 6.38 21.60
C PRO A 97 0.06 6.64 20.75
N ARG A 98 0.02 6.10 19.52
CA ARG A 98 -1.13 6.19 18.61
C ARG A 98 -2.10 5.03 18.75
N LEU A 99 -1.76 4.02 19.56
CA LEU A 99 -2.65 2.96 19.98
C LEU A 99 -3.11 3.26 21.40
N ALA A 100 -4.38 3.00 21.70
CA ALA A 100 -4.92 3.24 23.04
C ALA A 100 -4.32 2.29 24.09
N GLU A 101 -3.90 1.10 23.68
CA GLU A 101 -3.40 0.02 24.54
C GLU A 101 -2.18 -0.65 23.90
N GLU A 102 -1.40 -1.38 24.71
CA GLU A 102 -0.34 -2.24 24.21
C GLU A 102 -0.93 -3.35 23.33
N LEU A 103 -0.39 -3.49 22.13
CA LEU A 103 -0.85 -4.47 21.17
C LEU A 103 0.04 -5.71 21.22
N GLN A 104 -0.57 -6.87 21.46
CA GLN A 104 0.11 -8.15 21.34
C GLN A 104 -0.02 -8.69 19.91
N LEU A 105 1.12 -8.85 19.25
CA LEU A 105 1.23 -9.49 17.95
C LEU A 105 1.70 -10.93 18.11
N HIS A 106 1.34 -11.79 17.15
CA HIS A 106 1.70 -13.21 17.20
C HIS A 106 2.52 -13.61 15.98
N PHE A 107 3.66 -14.25 16.23
CA PHE A 107 4.50 -14.84 15.20
C PHE A 107 4.34 -16.35 15.18
N LEU A 108 4.10 -16.91 13.99
CA LEU A 108 4.29 -18.33 13.71
C LEU A 108 5.58 -18.47 12.91
N ILE A 109 6.60 -19.06 13.52
CA ILE A 109 7.95 -19.15 12.96
C ILE A 109 8.26 -20.62 12.70
N PRO A 110 8.53 -21.03 11.44
CA PRO A 110 9.07 -22.35 11.15
C PRO A 110 10.43 -22.52 11.83
N LYS A 111 10.70 -23.69 12.44
CA LYS A 111 11.97 -23.96 13.15
C LYS A 111 13.22 -23.64 12.32
N SER A 112 13.19 -23.90 11.01
CA SER A 112 14.28 -23.59 10.08
C SER A 112 14.62 -22.10 9.98
N LYS A 113 13.72 -21.21 10.41
CA LYS A 113 13.85 -19.75 10.32
C LYS A 113 14.05 -19.06 11.67
N GLU A 114 14.08 -19.80 12.78
CA GLU A 114 14.29 -19.24 14.13
C GLU A 114 15.64 -18.53 14.29
N HIS A 115 16.64 -18.92 13.49
CA HIS A 115 17.95 -18.26 13.47
C HIS A 115 17.91 -16.79 13.01
N HIS A 116 16.77 -16.27 12.53
CA HIS A 116 16.58 -14.84 12.29
C HIS A 116 16.12 -14.05 13.52
N PHE A 117 15.81 -14.73 14.63
CA PHE A 117 15.11 -14.14 15.78
C PHE A 117 15.84 -14.36 17.11
N ILE A 118 15.68 -13.41 18.03
CA ILE A 118 16.09 -13.50 19.42
C ILE A 118 14.84 -13.72 20.27
N PHE A 119 14.88 -14.75 21.11
CA PHE A 119 13.79 -15.11 22.00
C PHE A 119 14.22 -14.91 23.45
N SER A 120 13.25 -14.68 24.33
CA SER A 120 13.48 -14.63 25.77
C SER A 120 13.99 -15.96 26.31
N GLN A 121 14.50 -15.97 27.54
CA GLN A 121 15.00 -17.18 28.20
C GLN A 121 13.95 -18.31 28.27
N GLN A 122 12.66 -17.96 28.36
CA GLN A 122 11.55 -18.92 28.34
C GLN A 122 11.14 -19.35 26.92
N GLY A 123 11.67 -18.72 25.89
CA GLY A 123 11.49 -19.09 24.48
C GLY A 123 10.10 -18.84 23.90
N ARG A 124 9.16 -18.23 24.63
CA ARG A 124 7.78 -17.94 24.16
C ARG A 124 7.56 -16.48 23.73
N HIS A 125 8.48 -15.60 24.11
CA HIS A 125 8.39 -14.18 23.80
C HIS A 125 9.51 -13.83 22.83
N LEU A 126 9.14 -13.20 21.72
CA LEU A 126 10.08 -12.70 20.74
C LEU A 126 10.63 -11.36 21.23
N GLU A 127 11.95 -11.25 21.39
CA GLU A 127 12.60 -10.02 21.82
C GLU A 127 12.97 -9.12 20.64
N SER A 128 13.54 -9.70 19.59
CA SER A 128 13.90 -8.99 18.37
C SER A 128 14.08 -9.90 17.16
N ILE A 129 13.91 -9.32 15.99
CA ILE A 129 14.38 -9.78 14.70
C ILE A 129 15.82 -9.30 14.55
N ARG A 130 16.77 -10.22 14.31
CA ARG A 130 18.19 -9.90 14.16
C ARG A 130 18.40 -8.95 12.97
N LEU A 131 19.08 -7.84 13.20
CA LEU A 131 19.44 -6.88 12.15
C LEU A 131 20.95 -6.90 11.90
N PRO A 132 21.40 -6.88 10.63
CA PRO A 132 22.81 -6.77 10.29
C PRO A 132 23.35 -5.36 10.52
N LEU A 133 24.64 -5.16 10.30
CA LEU A 133 25.26 -3.84 10.27
C LEU A 133 25.20 -3.20 8.88
N VAL A 134 25.22 -1.87 8.85
CA VAL A 134 25.34 -1.06 7.63
C VAL A 134 26.62 -1.39 6.86
N SER A 135 27.70 -1.72 7.57
CA SER A 135 28.99 -2.09 6.99
C SER A 135 29.04 -3.51 6.44
N ASP A 136 28.07 -4.36 6.77
CA ASP A 136 28.08 -5.75 6.31
C ASP A 136 27.89 -5.79 4.79
N LYS A 137 28.75 -6.58 4.12
CA LYS A 137 28.77 -6.74 2.67
C LYS A 137 28.98 -8.20 2.33
N GLY A 138 28.36 -8.65 1.25
CA GLY A 138 28.55 -9.98 0.69
C GLY A 138 27.76 -10.15 -0.60
N PRO A 139 28.22 -11.00 -1.53
CA PRO A 139 27.55 -11.22 -2.81
C PRO A 139 26.16 -11.86 -2.68
N ASP A 140 25.88 -12.52 -1.55
CA ASP A 140 24.58 -13.15 -1.24
C ASP A 140 23.94 -12.58 0.03
N LEU A 141 24.52 -11.52 0.59
CA LEU A 141 23.97 -10.89 1.79
C LEU A 141 22.86 -9.91 1.39
N LEU A 142 21.69 -10.10 1.98
CA LEU A 142 20.56 -9.18 1.93
C LEU A 142 20.24 -8.73 3.34
N LYS A 143 20.16 -7.42 3.55
CA LYS A 143 20.09 -6.86 4.90
C LYS A 143 18.67 -6.59 5.36
N SER A 144 17.80 -6.21 4.45
CA SER A 144 16.47 -5.69 4.76
C SER A 144 15.43 -6.83 4.85
N PRO A 145 14.76 -7.00 6.00
CA PRO A 145 13.62 -7.91 6.10
C PRO A 145 12.51 -7.48 5.14
N ILE A 146 11.87 -8.45 4.48
CA ILE A 146 10.74 -8.23 3.56
C ILE A 146 9.45 -8.54 4.30
N PHE A 147 8.59 -7.54 4.42
CA PHE A 147 7.23 -7.66 4.91
C PHE A 147 6.24 -7.59 3.75
N THR A 148 5.35 -8.57 3.68
CA THR A 148 4.28 -8.62 2.68
C THR A 148 2.92 -8.58 3.39
N PRO A 149 2.25 -7.41 3.46
CA PRO A 149 0.89 -7.34 3.97
C PRO A 149 -0.05 -8.07 3.02
N THR A 150 -0.78 -9.05 3.55
CA THR A 150 -1.69 -9.88 2.76
C THR A 150 -3.00 -9.17 2.49
N ARG A 151 -3.65 -9.58 1.39
CA ARG A 151 -4.97 -9.09 1.03
C ARG A 151 -5.97 -10.21 0.74
N GLY A 152 -5.92 -11.32 1.49
CA GLY A 152 -6.83 -12.47 1.30
C GLY A 152 -6.58 -13.24 -0.01
N ARG A 153 -5.33 -13.28 -0.48
CA ARG A 153 -4.94 -13.89 -1.76
C ARG A 153 -3.95 -15.03 -1.55
N GLN A 154 -4.20 -15.90 -0.58
CA GLN A 154 -3.31 -17.00 -0.22
C GLN A 154 -2.92 -17.88 -1.41
N GLU A 155 -3.82 -18.11 -2.36
CA GLU A 155 -3.58 -19.04 -3.47
C GLU A 155 -2.87 -18.37 -4.65
N HIS A 156 -3.28 -17.14 -4.99
CA HIS A 156 -2.89 -16.48 -6.24
C HIS A 156 -2.07 -15.21 -6.04
N GLY A 157 -2.01 -14.66 -4.83
CA GLY A 157 -1.25 -13.46 -4.48
C GLY A 157 0.23 -13.76 -4.42
N LEU A 158 0.64 -14.47 -3.38
CA LEU A 158 2.06 -14.63 -3.10
C LEU A 158 2.84 -15.30 -4.24
N LEU A 159 4.01 -14.71 -4.53
CA LEU A 159 5.01 -15.29 -5.40
C LEU A 159 5.99 -16.09 -4.56
N ASN A 160 6.34 -17.31 -5.00
CA ASN A 160 7.52 -17.99 -4.47
C ASN A 160 8.76 -17.20 -4.89
N ILE A 161 9.30 -16.42 -3.95
CA ILE A 161 10.45 -15.58 -4.22
C ILE A 161 11.78 -16.33 -4.18
N PHE A 162 11.83 -17.64 -3.90
CA PHE A 162 13.10 -18.38 -3.83
C PHE A 162 13.99 -18.15 -5.07
N HIS A 163 13.44 -18.30 -6.27
CA HIS A 163 14.17 -18.06 -7.51
C HIS A 163 14.32 -16.57 -7.85
N ALA A 164 13.39 -15.72 -7.42
CA ALA A 164 13.56 -14.27 -7.47
C ALA A 164 14.69 -13.78 -6.55
N MET A 165 15.03 -14.56 -5.53
CA MET A 165 16.16 -14.34 -4.63
C MET A 165 17.42 -15.10 -5.08
N GLU A 166 17.38 -15.81 -6.21
CA GLU A 166 18.49 -16.64 -6.71
C GLU A 166 19.02 -17.64 -5.67
N GLY A 167 18.14 -18.11 -4.76
CA GLY A 167 18.52 -19.00 -3.66
C GLY A 167 19.24 -18.33 -2.49
N ALA A 168 19.47 -17.02 -2.52
CA ALA A 168 20.07 -16.30 -1.39
C ALA A 168 19.19 -16.34 -0.14
N ALA A 169 19.82 -16.40 1.03
CA ALA A 169 19.13 -16.35 2.31
C ALA A 169 18.42 -15.00 2.48
N HIS A 170 17.17 -15.03 2.92
CA HIS A 170 16.35 -13.84 3.08
C HIS A 170 15.29 -14.03 4.16
N LEU A 171 14.94 -12.93 4.84
CA LEU A 171 13.87 -12.91 5.81
C LEU A 171 12.60 -12.35 5.16
N HIS A 172 11.61 -13.22 4.96
CA HIS A 172 10.30 -12.85 4.39
C HIS A 172 9.18 -13.20 5.37
N ILE A 173 8.46 -12.16 5.79
CA ILE A 173 7.40 -12.21 6.80
C ILE A 173 6.08 -11.81 6.12
N LEU A 174 5.11 -12.70 6.19
CA LEU A 174 3.74 -12.44 5.72
C LEU A 174 2.96 -11.82 6.87
N VAL A 175 2.36 -10.66 6.64
CA VAL A 175 1.55 -9.97 7.66
C VAL A 175 0.09 -10.27 7.35
N VAL A 176 -0.48 -11.19 8.13
CA VAL A 176 -1.80 -11.78 7.90
C VAL A 176 -2.81 -11.30 8.91
N LYS A 177 -4.04 -11.11 8.47
CA LYS A 177 -5.17 -10.95 9.39
C LYS A 177 -5.45 -12.28 10.10
N GLU A 178 -6.01 -12.22 11.30
CA GLU A 178 -6.27 -13.40 12.11
C GLU A 178 -7.11 -14.45 11.37
N TYR A 179 -8.21 -14.02 10.72
CA TYR A 179 -9.08 -14.94 9.98
C TYR A 179 -8.39 -15.58 8.76
N GLU A 180 -7.35 -14.95 8.22
CA GLU A 180 -6.59 -15.43 7.06
C GLU A 180 -5.52 -16.46 7.46
N MET A 181 -5.12 -16.49 8.74
CA MET A 181 -4.01 -17.31 9.23
C MET A 181 -4.16 -18.80 8.87
N PRO A 182 -5.32 -19.47 9.06
CA PRO A 182 -5.44 -20.89 8.72
C PRO A 182 -5.23 -21.16 7.23
N LEU A 183 -5.66 -20.22 6.37
CA LEU A 183 -5.52 -20.33 4.92
C LEU A 183 -4.05 -20.14 4.52
N TYR A 184 -3.38 -19.10 5.00
CA TYR A 184 -1.96 -18.90 4.70
C TYR A 184 -1.08 -20.02 5.25
N ARG A 185 -1.42 -20.59 6.41
CA ARG A 185 -0.73 -21.77 6.93
C ARG A 185 -0.89 -23.00 6.04
N LYS A 186 -2.06 -23.17 5.40
CA LYS A 186 -2.30 -24.26 4.45
C LYS A 186 -1.53 -24.07 3.15
N TYR A 187 -1.54 -22.87 2.57
CA TYR A 187 -0.95 -22.61 1.25
C TYR A 187 0.56 -22.27 1.31
N TRP A 188 1.05 -21.75 2.43
CA TRP A 188 2.43 -21.29 2.63
C TRP A 188 3.02 -21.77 3.98
N PRO A 189 3.00 -23.07 4.28
CA PRO A 189 3.37 -23.64 5.59
C PRO A 189 4.80 -23.32 6.07
N ASN A 190 5.73 -23.02 5.17
CA ASN A 190 7.13 -22.73 5.51
C ASN A 190 7.44 -21.22 5.56
N HIS A 191 6.42 -20.36 5.55
CA HIS A 191 6.57 -18.91 5.69
C HIS A 191 6.40 -18.48 7.15
N ILE A 192 7.05 -17.38 7.50
CA ILE A 192 6.83 -16.73 8.80
C ILE A 192 5.55 -15.93 8.69
N LEU A 193 4.61 -16.15 9.60
CA LEU A 193 3.37 -15.39 9.68
C LEU A 193 3.44 -14.44 10.87
N LEU A 194 3.30 -13.15 10.62
CA LEU A 194 2.94 -12.15 11.61
C LEU A 194 1.42 -11.99 11.59
N VAL A 195 0.75 -12.53 12.60
CA VAL A 195 -0.71 -12.52 12.72
C VAL A 195 -1.14 -11.27 13.46
N LEU A 196 -1.94 -10.45 12.79
CA LEU A 196 -2.57 -9.27 13.36
C LEU A 196 -3.78 -9.67 14.23
N PRO A 197 -4.03 -9.00 15.35
CA PRO A 197 -5.20 -9.28 16.21
C PRO A 197 -6.54 -9.12 15.50
N ALA A 198 -7.57 -9.78 16.04
CA ALA A 198 -8.93 -9.78 15.51
C ALA A 198 -9.49 -8.38 15.20
N ALA A 199 -9.13 -7.39 16.01
CA ALA A 199 -9.53 -5.98 15.84
C ALA A 199 -9.15 -5.39 14.48
N PHE A 200 -8.14 -5.95 13.80
CA PHE A 200 -7.68 -5.50 12.49
C PHE A 200 -8.27 -6.27 11.31
N ASN A 201 -9.17 -7.23 11.55
CA ASN A 201 -9.75 -8.06 10.50
C ASN A 201 -10.52 -7.23 9.45
N SER A 202 -11.18 -6.16 9.88
CA SER A 202 -11.91 -5.23 8.99
C SER A 202 -11.05 -4.05 8.51
N SER A 203 -9.82 -3.88 9.01
CA SER A 203 -8.96 -2.75 8.67
C SER A 203 -8.37 -2.83 7.27
N GLY A 204 -8.00 -1.66 6.73
CA GLY A 204 -7.32 -1.52 5.46
C GLY A 204 -5.83 -1.89 5.52
N VAL A 205 -5.17 -1.81 4.37
CA VAL A 205 -3.72 -2.09 4.26
C VAL A 205 -2.87 -1.02 4.97
N GLY A 206 -3.43 0.18 5.23
CA GLY A 206 -2.81 1.21 6.06
C GLY A 206 -2.49 0.71 7.46
N ALA A 207 -3.42 -0.01 8.09
CA ALA A 207 -3.20 -0.62 9.41
C ALA A 207 -2.05 -1.63 9.41
N ALA A 208 -1.99 -2.51 8.40
CA ALA A 208 -0.91 -3.48 8.29
C ALA A 208 0.46 -2.79 8.13
N ARG A 209 0.56 -1.76 7.29
CA ARG A 209 1.81 -0.99 7.13
C ARG A 209 2.20 -0.18 8.36
N PHE A 210 1.22 0.39 9.06
CA PHE A 210 1.44 1.04 10.35
C PHE A 210 2.07 0.05 11.35
N LEU A 211 1.47 -1.14 11.51
CA LEU A 211 1.96 -2.14 12.45
C LEU A 211 3.34 -2.69 12.07
N ILE A 212 3.60 -2.90 10.78
CA ILE A 212 4.95 -3.27 10.30
C ILE A 212 5.95 -2.18 10.71
N LYS A 213 5.63 -0.91 10.49
CA LYS A 213 6.52 0.21 10.81
C LYS A 213 6.77 0.35 12.31
N GLU A 214 5.73 0.28 13.15
CA GLU A 214 5.85 0.34 14.61
C GLU A 214 6.68 -0.82 15.16
N LEU A 215 6.39 -2.06 14.73
CA LEU A 215 7.18 -3.23 15.09
C LEU A 215 8.64 -3.05 14.66
N SER A 216 8.87 -2.57 13.45
CA SER A 216 10.23 -2.40 12.91
C SER A 216 11.01 -1.31 13.66
N HIS A 217 10.33 -0.25 14.11
CA HIS A 217 10.93 0.79 14.94
C HIS A 217 11.35 0.23 16.31
N HIS A 218 10.45 -0.47 17.02
CA HIS A 218 10.81 -1.13 18.28
C HIS A 218 11.93 -2.14 18.10
N ASN A 219 11.87 -2.92 17.02
CA ASN A 219 12.91 -3.89 16.70
C ASN A 219 14.28 -3.23 16.51
N LEU A 220 14.34 -2.10 15.81
CA LEU A 220 15.57 -1.35 15.61
C LEU A 220 16.17 -0.88 16.95
N GLU A 221 15.36 -0.34 17.86
CA GLU A 221 15.83 0.11 19.16
C GLU A 221 16.30 -1.03 20.07
N ARG A 222 15.63 -2.19 20.00
CA ARG A 222 16.06 -3.42 20.70
C ARG A 222 17.40 -3.92 20.16
N GLU A 223 17.55 -4.02 18.84
CA GLU A 223 18.79 -4.48 18.22
C GLU A 223 19.95 -3.51 18.41
N ARG A 224 19.68 -2.19 18.41
CA ARG A 224 20.66 -1.17 18.78
C ARG A 224 21.21 -1.40 20.18
N SER A 225 20.32 -1.59 21.14
CA SER A 225 20.70 -1.82 22.54
C SER A 225 21.47 -3.14 22.71
N ARG A 226 21.03 -4.21 22.02
CA ARG A 226 21.72 -5.51 22.03
C ARG A 226 23.13 -5.44 21.43
N GLN A 227 23.28 -4.75 20.30
CA GLN A 227 24.59 -4.62 19.63
C GLN A 227 25.51 -3.62 20.33
N GLU A 228 24.96 -2.60 20.98
CA GLU A 228 25.70 -1.68 21.84
C GLU A 228 26.30 -2.40 23.05
N ALA A 229 25.56 -3.32 23.67
CA ALA A 229 26.11 -4.20 24.71
C ALA A 229 27.26 -5.11 24.21
N GLN A 230 27.40 -5.29 22.89
CA GLN A 230 28.50 -6.01 22.24
C GLN A 230 29.61 -5.06 21.72
N GLY A 231 29.58 -3.78 22.08
CA GLY A 231 30.58 -2.78 21.72
C GLY A 231 30.42 -2.15 20.33
N ARG A 232 29.29 -2.38 19.64
CA ARG A 232 28.99 -1.77 18.33
C ARG A 232 28.24 -0.45 18.49
N ARG A 233 28.34 0.48 17.54
CA ARG A 233 27.62 1.75 17.65
C ARG A 233 26.16 1.57 17.21
N ARG A 234 25.22 2.18 17.93
CA ARG A 234 23.78 2.16 17.60
C ARG A 234 23.47 2.54 16.14
N LYS A 235 24.15 3.56 15.62
CA LYS A 235 23.98 4.04 14.24
C LYS A 235 24.46 3.07 13.15
N ASP A 236 25.23 2.06 13.52
CA ASP A 236 25.74 1.07 12.57
C ASP A 236 24.74 -0.08 12.34
N VAL A 237 23.68 -0.20 13.14
CA VAL A 237 22.61 -1.20 12.94
C VAL A 237 21.76 -0.81 11.72
N TRP A 238 21.48 -1.78 10.84
CA TRP A 238 20.73 -1.57 9.61
C TRP A 238 19.28 -1.12 9.86
N PRO A 239 18.86 0.09 9.41
CA PRO A 239 17.56 0.65 9.78
C PRO A 239 16.47 0.45 8.71
N PHE A 240 16.65 -0.45 7.74
CA PHE A 240 15.71 -0.60 6.62
C PHE A 240 14.89 -1.88 6.69
N VAL A 241 13.63 -1.74 6.30
CA VAL A 241 12.72 -2.85 5.97
C VAL A 241 12.15 -2.65 4.57
N VAL A 242 11.78 -3.73 3.90
CA VAL A 242 11.10 -3.69 2.61
C VAL A 242 9.64 -4.04 2.81
N MET A 243 8.74 -3.20 2.35
CA MET A 243 7.30 -3.50 2.25
C MET A 243 6.96 -3.77 0.79
N MET A 244 6.45 -4.97 0.52
CA MET A 244 6.14 -5.45 -0.83
C MET A 244 4.68 -5.90 -0.91
N ASP A 245 3.93 -5.44 -1.91
CA ASP A 245 2.54 -5.86 -2.12
C ASP A 245 2.47 -7.31 -2.59
N ASP A 246 1.45 -8.04 -2.15
CA ASP A 246 1.27 -9.46 -2.47
C ASP A 246 1.00 -9.75 -3.96
N SER A 247 0.82 -8.73 -4.81
CA SER A 247 0.66 -8.89 -6.26
C SER A 247 1.93 -8.61 -7.07
N CYS A 248 3.07 -8.33 -6.42
CA CYS A 248 4.36 -8.17 -7.11
C CYS A 248 4.80 -9.48 -7.76
N VAL A 249 5.17 -9.45 -9.06
CA VAL A 249 5.47 -10.68 -9.82
C VAL A 249 6.80 -10.68 -10.57
N LEU A 250 7.18 -9.59 -11.23
CA LEU A 250 8.36 -9.54 -12.10
C LEU A 250 9.12 -8.22 -11.93
N TRP A 251 10.43 -8.27 -12.08
CA TRP A 251 11.32 -7.12 -12.07
C TRP A 251 12.11 -7.03 -13.36
N ASN A 252 12.31 -5.81 -13.84
CA ASN A 252 13.09 -5.54 -15.04
C ASN A 252 14.11 -4.45 -14.76
N ALA A 253 15.30 -4.59 -15.34
CA ALA A 253 16.25 -3.53 -15.50
C ALA A 253 16.08 -2.88 -16.87
N HIS A 254 16.34 -1.59 -16.92
CA HIS A 254 16.20 -0.76 -18.11
C HIS A 254 17.53 -0.11 -18.45
N GLN A 255 18.01 -0.41 -19.64
CA GLN A 255 19.12 0.26 -20.29
C GLN A 255 18.57 1.11 -21.45
N PRO A 256 19.33 2.08 -21.99
CA PRO A 256 18.81 3.04 -22.98
C PRO A 256 18.13 2.43 -24.21
N GLU A 257 18.46 1.20 -24.58
CA GLU A 257 17.96 0.51 -25.77
C GLU A 257 17.36 -0.88 -25.48
N GLU A 258 17.42 -1.36 -24.23
CA GLU A 258 17.05 -2.74 -23.88
C GLU A 258 16.39 -2.84 -22.50
N GLN A 259 15.31 -3.62 -22.44
CA GLN A 259 14.72 -4.08 -21.19
C GLN A 259 15.13 -5.54 -20.95
N SER A 260 15.70 -5.83 -19.79
CA SER A 260 16.04 -7.19 -19.39
C SER A 260 15.37 -7.57 -18.07
N SER A 261 14.94 -8.83 -17.94
CA SER A 261 14.43 -9.33 -16.67
C SER A 261 15.55 -9.50 -15.67
N VAL A 262 15.31 -9.07 -14.43
CA VAL A 262 16.26 -9.20 -13.31
C VAL A 262 15.59 -9.85 -12.11
N SER A 263 16.42 -10.41 -11.23
CA SER A 263 15.97 -10.99 -9.97
C SER A 263 15.63 -9.90 -8.95
N LEU A 264 14.77 -10.24 -7.99
CA LEU A 264 14.50 -9.38 -6.84
C LEU A 264 15.77 -9.19 -5.98
N LYS A 265 16.61 -10.23 -5.84
CA LYS A 265 17.91 -10.13 -5.18
C LYS A 265 18.76 -9.01 -5.77
N ALA A 266 18.92 -8.96 -7.09
CA ALA A 266 19.73 -7.95 -7.76
C ALA A 266 19.18 -6.53 -7.53
N VAL A 267 17.86 -6.37 -7.58
CA VAL A 267 17.20 -5.09 -7.26
C VAL A 267 17.48 -4.68 -5.82
N LEU A 268 17.26 -5.56 -4.84
CA LEU A 268 17.48 -5.26 -3.43
C LEU A 268 18.94 -4.94 -3.13
N GLN A 269 19.89 -5.74 -3.63
CA GLN A 269 21.32 -5.47 -3.44
C GLN A 269 21.73 -4.13 -4.04
N HIS A 270 21.18 -3.75 -5.19
CA HIS A 270 21.42 -2.44 -5.77
C HIS A 270 20.91 -1.32 -4.86
N LEU A 271 19.68 -1.43 -4.35
CA LEU A 271 19.12 -0.44 -3.42
C LEU A 271 19.93 -0.37 -2.11
N GLU A 272 20.27 -1.51 -1.51
CA GLU A 272 21.03 -1.60 -0.26
C GLU A 272 22.49 -1.13 -0.37
N ALA A 273 23.05 -1.16 -1.57
CA ALA A 273 24.41 -0.68 -1.88
C ALA A 273 24.45 0.82 -2.20
N THR A 274 23.32 1.53 -2.18
CA THR A 274 23.25 2.96 -2.47
C THR A 274 24.22 3.74 -1.58
N PRO A 275 25.07 4.61 -2.15
CA PRO A 275 25.97 5.44 -1.36
C PRO A 275 25.20 6.32 -0.38
N LYS A 276 25.64 6.34 0.88
CA LYS A 276 24.98 7.08 1.97
C LYS A 276 23.49 6.74 2.10
N ILE A 277 23.14 5.46 1.90
CA ILE A 277 21.74 4.99 1.94
C ILE A 277 20.99 5.46 3.19
N THR A 278 21.67 5.57 4.33
CA THR A 278 21.09 6.03 5.61
C THR A 278 20.58 7.48 5.59
N LEU A 279 20.86 8.28 4.56
CA LEU A 279 20.27 9.62 4.36
C LEU A 279 18.92 9.58 3.64
N TYR A 280 18.57 8.45 3.01
CA TYR A 280 17.32 8.27 2.31
C TYR A 280 16.28 7.69 3.25
N ALA A 281 15.13 8.33 3.33
CA ALA A 281 14.01 7.86 4.11
C ALA A 281 13.26 6.74 3.39
N LEU A 282 13.13 6.85 2.07
CA LEU A 282 12.50 5.83 1.25
C LEU A 282 13.24 5.63 -0.07
N CYS A 283 13.36 4.37 -0.47
CA CYS A 283 13.81 3.98 -1.80
C CYS A 283 12.82 3.00 -2.42
N GLY A 284 12.66 3.05 -3.74
CA GLY A 284 11.82 2.10 -4.46
C GLY A 284 12.07 2.15 -5.96
N VAL A 285 11.26 1.42 -6.71
CA VAL A 285 11.39 1.29 -8.17
C VAL A 285 10.14 1.82 -8.87
N ARG A 286 10.20 2.07 -10.18
CA ARG A 286 9.01 2.49 -10.93
C ARG A 286 8.04 1.34 -11.14
N LYS A 287 6.77 1.69 -11.37
CA LYS A 287 5.79 0.76 -11.93
C LYS A 287 6.16 0.47 -13.39
N TRP A 288 5.91 -0.75 -13.85
CA TRP A 288 6.14 -1.11 -15.24
C TRP A 288 5.04 -0.55 -16.14
N SER A 289 5.43 -0.18 -17.36
CA SER A 289 4.53 0.13 -18.45
C SER A 289 5.13 -0.30 -19.78
N SER A 290 4.27 -0.65 -20.74
CA SER A 290 4.66 -0.94 -22.12
C SER A 290 5.21 0.28 -22.86
N GLN A 291 4.85 1.49 -22.42
CA GLN A 291 5.32 2.73 -23.02
C GLN A 291 6.76 3.10 -22.60
N LEU A 292 7.33 2.39 -21.62
CA LEU A 292 8.67 2.67 -21.09
C LEU A 292 9.78 2.45 -22.11
N THR A 293 9.61 1.51 -23.03
CA THR A 293 10.56 1.24 -24.11
C THR A 293 10.48 2.28 -25.23
N ALA A 294 9.34 2.94 -25.41
CA ALA A 294 9.16 3.99 -26.42
C ALA A 294 9.69 5.36 -25.96
N ARG A 295 9.73 5.62 -24.65
CA ARG A 295 10.26 6.86 -24.06
C ARG A 295 11.69 6.65 -23.56
N ARG A 296 12.64 7.44 -24.07
CA ARG A 296 13.96 7.54 -23.44
C ARG A 296 13.79 7.90 -21.96
N LEU A 297 14.39 7.09 -21.08
CA LEU A 297 14.48 7.36 -19.65
C LEU A 297 15.03 8.78 -19.45
N ALA A 298 14.21 9.69 -18.91
CA ALA A 298 14.61 11.08 -18.71
C ALA A 298 15.75 11.21 -17.69
N SER A 299 15.74 10.40 -16.63
CA SER A 299 16.77 10.37 -15.59
C SER A 299 16.83 9.00 -14.90
N PRO A 300 18.01 8.56 -14.39
CA PRO A 300 18.16 7.28 -13.67
C PRO A 300 17.43 7.27 -12.32
N PHE A 301 17.20 8.45 -11.73
CA PHE A 301 16.50 8.62 -10.46
C PHE A 301 15.47 9.73 -10.55
N SER A 302 14.40 9.64 -9.75
CA SER A 302 13.42 10.72 -9.59
C SER A 302 12.92 10.82 -8.14
N ARG A 303 12.48 12.02 -7.75
CA ARG A 303 11.79 12.27 -6.49
C ARG A 303 10.29 12.29 -6.75
N CYS A 304 9.62 11.17 -6.52
CA CYS A 304 8.18 11.03 -6.74
C CYS A 304 7.60 9.96 -5.79
N HIS A 305 6.29 9.76 -5.85
CA HIS A 305 5.63 8.72 -5.08
C HIS A 305 6.16 7.33 -5.43
N LEU A 306 6.49 6.58 -4.39
CA LEU A 306 6.81 5.17 -4.45
C LEU A 306 5.54 4.36 -4.21
N HIS A 307 5.41 3.26 -4.93
CA HIS A 307 4.22 2.42 -4.90
C HIS A 307 4.61 0.95 -4.80
N HIS A 308 3.92 0.21 -3.95
CA HIS A 308 3.84 -1.26 -3.88
C HIS A 308 5.15 -1.99 -3.52
N PHE A 309 6.30 -1.35 -3.66
CA PHE A 309 7.61 -1.86 -3.33
C PHE A 309 8.47 -0.73 -2.79
N VAL A 310 8.64 -0.73 -1.47
CA VAL A 310 9.25 0.38 -0.75
C VAL A 310 10.27 -0.17 0.26
N MET A 311 11.52 0.26 0.14
CA MET A 311 12.55 0.10 1.16
C MET A 311 12.51 1.35 2.07
N LEU A 312 12.02 1.16 3.30
CA LEU A 312 11.72 2.21 4.27
C LEU A 312 12.81 2.26 5.35
N ASN A 313 13.37 3.45 5.57
CA ASN A 313 14.22 3.73 6.72
C ASN A 313 13.36 4.07 7.93
N VAL A 314 13.26 3.15 8.89
CA VAL A 314 12.39 3.34 10.05
C VAL A 314 12.96 4.35 11.06
N ASP A 315 14.26 4.62 10.99
CA ASP A 315 14.94 5.58 11.85
C ASP A 315 14.65 7.04 11.45
N LEU A 316 14.73 7.34 10.16
CA LEU A 316 14.43 8.70 9.66
C LEU A 316 12.94 9.03 9.67
N THR A 317 12.08 8.01 9.65
CA THR A 317 10.63 8.19 9.53
C THR A 317 9.88 8.07 10.85
N GLN A 318 10.54 8.21 12.00
CA GLN A 318 9.90 8.11 13.33
C GLN A 318 8.68 9.04 13.48
N ASN A 319 8.81 10.28 12.97
CA ASN A 319 7.77 11.31 13.10
C ASN A 319 6.69 11.26 12.00
N VAL A 320 6.81 10.35 11.04
CA VAL A 320 5.84 10.16 9.94
C VAL A 320 5.25 8.78 10.06
N GLN A 321 3.92 8.63 9.98
CA GLN A 321 3.29 7.32 10.18
C GLN A 321 2.26 7.04 9.10
N TYR A 322 2.08 5.76 8.82
CA TYR A 322 0.93 5.32 8.04
C TYR A 322 -0.34 5.54 8.86
N ASP A 323 -1.40 5.99 8.21
CA ASP A 323 -2.71 6.11 8.84
C ASP A 323 -3.37 4.71 8.93
N LEU A 324 -3.70 4.32 10.16
CA LEU A 324 -4.37 3.07 10.52
C LEU A 324 -5.68 2.87 9.75
N ASN A 325 -6.37 3.95 9.44
CA ASN A 325 -7.71 3.93 8.84
C ASN A 325 -7.68 3.94 7.31
N ARG A 326 -6.50 3.95 6.68
CA ARG A 326 -6.38 3.99 5.22
C ARG A 326 -6.63 2.63 4.58
N TYR A 327 -7.53 2.61 3.61
CA TYR A 327 -7.75 1.45 2.76
C TYR A 327 -6.96 1.54 1.47
N THR A 328 -6.88 2.73 0.88
CA THR A 328 -6.21 2.95 -0.40
C THR A 328 -5.30 4.18 -0.35
N CYS A 329 -4.31 4.22 -1.24
CA CYS A 329 -3.38 5.34 -1.39
C CYS A 329 -2.58 5.69 -0.11
N GLU A 330 -2.50 4.75 0.83
CA GLU A 330 -1.72 4.83 2.07
C GLU A 330 -0.24 5.18 1.82
N GLU A 331 0.32 4.69 0.71
CA GLU A 331 1.69 5.00 0.32
C GLU A 331 1.83 6.43 -0.20
N VAL A 332 0.83 6.94 -0.95
CA VAL A 332 0.86 8.32 -1.47
C VAL A 332 0.77 9.30 -0.31
N ASP A 333 -0.16 9.07 0.62
CA ASP A 333 -0.32 9.87 1.83
C ASP A 333 0.96 9.88 2.67
N PHE A 334 1.54 8.70 2.93
CA PHE A 334 2.82 8.60 3.64
C PHE A 334 3.97 9.31 2.92
N ASN A 335 4.08 9.15 1.60
CA ASN A 335 5.12 9.79 0.79
C ASN A 335 5.01 11.32 0.84
N LEU A 336 3.79 11.87 0.79
CA LEU A 336 3.54 13.30 0.88
C LEU A 336 3.92 13.86 2.25
N GLN A 337 3.55 13.16 3.33
CA GLN A 337 3.95 13.54 4.69
C GLN A 337 5.48 13.46 4.88
N ALA A 338 6.11 12.41 4.39
CA ALA A 338 7.56 12.24 4.44
C ALA A 338 8.29 13.34 3.67
N HIS A 339 7.85 13.63 2.44
CA HIS A 339 8.39 14.71 1.64
C HIS A 339 8.23 16.08 2.34
N SER A 340 7.04 16.33 2.89
CA SER A 340 6.75 17.57 3.61
C SER A 340 7.56 17.71 4.90
N SER A 341 8.02 16.60 5.48
CA SER A 341 8.94 16.59 6.61
C SER A 341 10.41 16.80 6.20
N GLY A 342 10.68 17.12 4.93
CA GLY A 342 12.03 17.32 4.39
C GLY A 342 12.81 16.02 4.15
N LEU A 343 12.14 14.86 4.22
CA LEU A 343 12.80 13.56 4.06
C LEU A 343 13.07 13.24 2.58
N LEU A 344 14.16 12.51 2.33
CA LEU A 344 14.60 12.16 0.98
C LEU A 344 13.94 10.86 0.50
N LEU A 345 13.16 10.97 -0.58
CA LEU A 345 12.59 9.86 -1.33
C LEU A 345 13.36 9.67 -2.63
N CYS A 346 13.67 8.42 -2.98
CA CYS A 346 14.38 8.08 -4.23
C CYS A 346 13.68 6.95 -4.98
N ARG A 347 13.19 7.24 -6.19
CA ARG A 347 12.74 6.22 -7.14
C ARG A 347 13.86 5.92 -8.13
N PHE A 348 14.21 4.64 -8.26
CA PHE A 348 15.16 4.12 -9.23
C PHE A 348 14.42 3.83 -10.54
N ASN A 349 14.65 4.64 -11.57
CA ASN A 349 13.96 4.53 -12.85
C ASN A 349 14.58 3.44 -13.75
N SER A 350 15.83 3.06 -13.48
CA SER A 350 16.49 1.93 -14.15
C SER A 350 15.90 0.57 -13.77
N PHE A 351 15.00 0.49 -12.78
CA PHE A 351 14.28 -0.73 -12.43
C PHE A 351 12.78 -0.51 -12.49
N SER A 352 12.03 -1.51 -12.96
CA SER A 352 10.57 -1.50 -12.87
C SER A 352 10.04 -2.77 -12.25
N LEU A 353 8.92 -2.64 -11.55
CA LEU A 353 8.12 -3.73 -11.02
C LEU A 353 6.84 -3.91 -11.83
N MET A 354 6.54 -5.15 -12.21
CA MET A 354 5.23 -5.55 -12.72
C MET A 354 4.39 -6.16 -11.60
N LYS A 355 3.09 -5.82 -11.59
CA LYS A 355 2.09 -6.42 -10.70
C LYS A 355 1.15 -7.27 -11.49
N LYS A 356 0.91 -8.50 -11.04
CA LYS A 356 -0.07 -9.38 -11.67
C LYS A 356 -1.49 -8.93 -11.35
N ARG A 357 -2.39 -9.06 -12.33
CA ARG A 357 -3.82 -8.93 -12.15
C ARG A 357 -4.34 -10.17 -11.46
N ILE A 358 -4.97 -9.95 -10.30
CA ILE A 358 -5.60 -11.01 -9.52
C ILE A 358 -7.10 -10.70 -9.48
N PRO A 359 -7.96 -11.60 -9.99
CA PRO A 359 -9.40 -11.37 -10.01
C PRO A 359 -10.02 -11.25 -8.61
N SER A 360 -9.57 -12.08 -7.66
CA SER A 360 -10.07 -12.21 -6.28
C SER A 360 -9.18 -11.54 -5.23
N GLY A 361 -9.72 -11.30 -4.03
CA GLY A 361 -8.99 -10.67 -2.93
C GLY A 361 -8.69 -9.19 -3.14
N GLY A 362 -8.02 -8.57 -2.17
CA GLY A 362 -7.84 -7.13 -2.14
C GLY A 362 -9.07 -6.39 -1.62
N HIS A 363 -9.26 -5.16 -2.09
CA HIS A 363 -10.46 -4.37 -1.80
C HIS A 363 -11.72 -4.89 -2.52
N ARG A 364 -11.61 -5.96 -3.32
CA ARG A 364 -12.72 -6.52 -4.09
C ARG A 364 -13.60 -7.46 -3.27
N ASP A 365 -13.07 -7.99 -2.17
CA ASP A 365 -13.77 -8.93 -1.29
C ASP A 365 -14.42 -8.23 -0.08
N PHE A 366 -14.24 -6.91 0.08
CA PHE A 366 -15.08 -6.11 0.98
C PHE A 366 -16.47 -5.98 0.36
N SER A 367 -17.33 -6.96 0.60
CA SER A 367 -18.72 -6.91 0.16
C SER A 367 -19.47 -5.90 1.02
N VAL A 368 -19.78 -4.73 0.45
CA VAL A 368 -20.68 -3.77 1.07
C VAL A 368 -22.10 -4.30 0.93
N THR A 369 -22.63 -4.87 2.01
CA THR A 369 -23.96 -5.48 2.06
C THR A 369 -24.88 -4.74 3.04
N PRO A 370 -26.21 -4.80 2.86
CA PRO A 370 -27.17 -4.37 3.87
C PRO A 370 -27.02 -5.18 5.17
N LYS A 371 -27.08 -4.54 6.35
CA LYS A 371 -27.07 -5.25 7.65
C LYS A 371 -28.36 -6.08 7.85
N ILE A 372 -29.48 -5.65 7.28
CA ILE A 372 -30.77 -6.35 7.35
C ILE A 372 -31.01 -7.08 6.03
N LEU A 373 -31.05 -8.41 6.09
CA LEU A 373 -31.31 -9.31 4.96
C LEU A 373 -32.80 -9.25 4.61
N VAL A 374 -33.23 -8.32 3.76
CA VAL A 374 -34.47 -8.55 3.00
C VAL A 374 -34.10 -9.46 1.84
N SER A 375 -34.75 -10.62 1.80
CA SER A 375 -34.56 -11.68 0.80
C SER A 375 -34.60 -11.14 -0.63
N GLU A 376 -33.89 -11.86 -1.50
CA GLU A 376 -33.61 -11.65 -2.93
C GLU A 376 -32.34 -10.84 -3.23
N SER A 377 -31.45 -11.47 -4.00
CA SER A 377 -30.13 -10.99 -4.43
C SER A 377 -30.08 -9.46 -4.60
N PRO A 378 -29.56 -8.70 -3.62
CA PRO A 378 -29.56 -7.25 -3.70
C PRO A 378 -28.65 -6.83 -4.85
N ALA A 379 -29.16 -5.95 -5.71
CA ALA A 379 -28.34 -5.28 -6.72
C ALA A 379 -27.11 -4.65 -6.03
N PRO A 380 -25.93 -4.62 -6.69
CA PRO A 380 -24.73 -4.06 -6.09
C PRO A 380 -24.96 -2.62 -5.66
N ILE A 381 -24.68 -2.32 -4.39
CA ILE A 381 -24.87 -1.00 -3.81
C ILE A 381 -23.86 -0.03 -4.44
N SER A 382 -24.37 1.03 -5.07
CA SER A 382 -23.53 2.04 -5.71
C SER A 382 -22.72 2.81 -4.66
N PRO A 383 -21.45 3.18 -4.93
CA PRO A 383 -20.67 4.04 -4.03
C PRO A 383 -21.35 5.38 -3.70
N SER A 384 -22.27 5.86 -4.53
CA SER A 384 -23.08 7.04 -4.24
C SER A 384 -24.03 6.86 -3.03
N GLN A 385 -24.32 5.63 -2.64
CA GLN A 385 -25.18 5.27 -1.50
C GLN A 385 -24.38 4.98 -0.22
N TYR A 386 -23.05 5.10 -0.27
CA TYR A 386 -22.18 4.87 0.91
C TYR A 386 -22.23 6.01 1.92
N VAL A 387 -22.92 7.08 1.56
CA VAL A 387 -23.13 8.28 2.36
C VAL A 387 -24.61 8.62 2.31
N CYS A 388 -25.14 9.11 3.43
CA CYS A 388 -26.52 9.54 3.59
C CYS A 388 -26.61 10.86 4.38
N ALA A 389 -27.80 11.46 4.44
CA ALA A 389 -28.05 12.55 5.37
C ALA A 389 -28.18 11.99 6.80
N PRO A 390 -27.70 12.69 7.85
CA PRO A 390 -27.69 12.18 9.22
C PRO A 390 -29.04 11.68 9.74
N ASP A 391 -30.11 12.39 9.38
CA ASP A 391 -31.48 12.15 9.88
C ASP A 391 -32.36 11.38 8.86
N SER A 392 -31.76 10.81 7.81
CA SER A 392 -32.51 10.06 6.78
C SER A 392 -32.71 8.59 7.17
N GLU A 393 -33.90 8.04 6.89
CA GLU A 393 -34.10 6.59 6.90
C GLU A 393 -33.35 5.98 5.71
N HIS A 394 -32.31 5.20 5.98
CA HIS A 394 -31.49 4.56 4.97
C HIS A 394 -31.10 3.14 5.39
N VAL A 395 -30.72 2.33 4.40
CA VAL A 395 -30.23 0.98 4.63
C VAL A 395 -28.82 1.06 5.22
N LEU A 396 -28.65 0.54 6.43
CA LEU A 396 -27.35 0.45 7.09
C LEU A 396 -26.46 -0.59 6.40
N LEU A 397 -25.21 -0.20 6.17
CA LEU A 397 -24.22 -1.01 5.47
C LEU A 397 -23.29 -1.71 6.47
N ALA A 398 -23.03 -2.99 6.24
CA ALA A 398 -22.07 -3.79 6.99
C ALA A 398 -20.65 -3.58 6.43
N ALA A 399 -20.12 -2.37 6.57
CA ALA A 399 -18.78 -2.01 6.11
C ALA A 399 -18.17 -0.89 6.96
N PRO A 400 -16.83 -0.84 7.12
CA PRO A 400 -16.17 0.21 7.90
C PRO A 400 -16.41 1.62 7.34
N PRO A 401 -16.61 2.64 8.19
CA PRO A 401 -16.93 4.01 7.78
C PRO A 401 -15.84 4.62 6.87
N HIS A 402 -14.57 4.40 7.22
CA HIS A 402 -13.42 4.90 6.45
C HIS A 402 -13.36 4.29 5.03
N PHE A 403 -13.69 3.01 4.88
CA PHE A 403 -13.75 2.36 3.59
C PHE A 403 -14.88 2.95 2.72
N LEU A 404 -16.06 3.13 3.32
CA LEU A 404 -17.21 3.75 2.66
C LEU A 404 -16.88 5.16 2.17
N LEU A 405 -16.26 5.97 3.02
CA LEU A 405 -15.84 7.33 2.70
C LEU A 405 -14.84 7.36 1.54
N GLU A 406 -13.77 6.57 1.60
CA GLU A 406 -12.76 6.54 0.52
C GLU A 406 -13.38 6.13 -0.82
N LYS A 407 -14.29 5.15 -0.82
CA LYS A 407 -14.98 4.71 -2.04
C LYS A 407 -15.97 5.76 -2.56
N PHE A 408 -16.70 6.42 -1.66
CA PHE A 408 -17.58 7.52 -2.02
C PHE A 408 -16.78 8.68 -2.65
N LEU A 409 -15.69 9.10 -2.04
CA LEU A 409 -14.85 10.19 -2.55
C LEU A 409 -14.21 9.84 -3.89
N GLN A 410 -13.69 8.62 -4.04
CA GLN A 410 -13.12 8.15 -5.29
C GLN A 410 -14.14 8.16 -6.45
N HIS A 411 -15.40 7.84 -6.15
CA HIS A 411 -16.48 7.80 -7.14
C HIS A 411 -17.11 9.17 -7.41
N SER A 412 -17.40 9.93 -6.35
CA SER A 412 -18.23 11.14 -6.37
C SER A 412 -17.43 12.43 -6.28
N GLY A 413 -16.10 12.38 -6.18
CA GLY A 413 -15.28 13.59 -5.98
C GLY A 413 -15.44 14.63 -7.10
N HIS A 414 -15.69 14.20 -8.34
CA HIS A 414 -16.05 15.09 -9.46
C HIS A 414 -17.35 15.88 -9.24
N ARG A 415 -18.31 15.31 -8.48
CA ARG A 415 -19.56 15.99 -8.10
C ARG A 415 -19.37 16.90 -6.89
N LEU A 416 -18.50 16.48 -5.96
CA LEU A 416 -18.18 17.25 -4.77
C LEU A 416 -17.37 18.52 -5.12
N PHE A 417 -16.40 18.39 -6.02
CA PHE A 417 -15.50 19.46 -6.46
C PHE A 417 -15.61 19.74 -7.97
N PRO A 418 -16.79 20.19 -8.46
CA PRO A 418 -17.05 20.30 -9.90
C PRO A 418 -16.13 21.30 -10.62
N LYS A 419 -15.66 22.33 -9.90
CA LYS A 419 -14.76 23.36 -10.45
C LYS A 419 -13.32 22.88 -10.67
N ALA A 420 -12.94 21.76 -10.05
CA ALA A 420 -11.61 21.15 -10.15
C ALA A 420 -11.53 20.06 -11.25
N VAL A 421 -12.68 19.66 -11.82
CA VAL A 421 -12.76 18.57 -12.81
C VAL A 421 -12.00 18.97 -14.06
N ARG A 422 -10.91 18.24 -14.35
CA ARG A 422 -10.00 18.48 -15.49
C ARG A 422 -9.46 19.92 -15.56
N ASN A 423 -9.36 20.57 -14.40
CA ASN A 423 -8.90 21.95 -14.28
C ASN A 423 -7.63 22.03 -13.44
N HIS A 424 -6.48 21.94 -14.13
CA HIS A 424 -5.18 21.93 -13.47
C HIS A 424 -4.78 23.28 -12.87
N SER A 425 -5.39 24.38 -13.31
CA SER A 425 -5.10 25.73 -12.80
C SER A 425 -5.72 25.99 -11.42
N HIS A 426 -6.76 25.24 -11.06
CA HIS A 426 -7.51 25.43 -9.83
C HIS A 426 -7.74 24.10 -9.10
N PRO A 427 -6.70 23.53 -8.47
CA PRO A 427 -6.82 22.26 -7.76
C PRO A 427 -7.67 22.37 -6.48
N VAL A 428 -8.02 21.22 -5.91
CA VAL A 428 -8.53 21.10 -4.55
C VAL A 428 -7.35 21.10 -3.58
N LEU A 429 -7.36 21.99 -2.59
CA LEU A 429 -6.39 21.99 -1.50
C LEU A 429 -6.75 20.89 -0.49
N SER A 430 -5.81 19.99 -0.17
CA SER A 430 -5.92 18.99 0.89
C SER A 430 -4.83 19.24 1.92
N ILE A 431 -5.20 19.37 3.19
CA ILE A 431 -4.25 19.69 4.28
C ILE A 431 -4.01 18.44 5.15
N ASP A 432 -2.74 18.14 5.40
CA ASP A 432 -2.17 17.07 6.22
C ASP A 432 -2.44 15.64 5.78
N SER A 433 -3.59 15.36 5.15
CA SER A 433 -3.92 14.04 4.66
C SER A 433 -4.36 14.06 3.20
N TYR A 434 -3.91 13.03 2.46
CA TYR A 434 -4.31 12.79 1.09
C TYR A 434 -5.44 11.75 1.02
N LEU A 435 -6.52 12.11 0.35
CA LEU A 435 -7.64 11.23 0.00
C LEU A 435 -7.81 11.22 -1.51
N ASN A 436 -8.02 10.04 -2.09
CA ASN A 436 -8.30 9.91 -3.52
C ASN A 436 -9.74 10.37 -3.81
N ILE A 437 -9.88 11.56 -4.39
CA ILE A 437 -11.17 12.14 -4.80
C ILE A 437 -11.49 11.91 -6.28
N GLY A 438 -10.92 10.85 -6.86
CA GLY A 438 -11.17 10.42 -8.23
C GLY A 438 -10.16 10.96 -9.25
N PRO A 439 -10.07 10.33 -10.44
CA PRO A 439 -9.03 10.62 -11.43
C PRO A 439 -9.20 11.96 -12.14
N GLU A 440 -10.40 12.55 -12.10
CA GLU A 440 -10.71 13.78 -12.82
C GLU A 440 -10.40 15.04 -12.01
N VAL A 441 -10.10 14.90 -10.72
CA VAL A 441 -9.92 16.02 -9.80
C VAL A 441 -8.47 16.11 -9.37
N LEU A 442 -7.82 17.25 -9.64
CA LEU A 442 -6.45 17.48 -9.19
C LEU A 442 -6.43 17.91 -7.71
N VAL A 443 -5.58 17.26 -6.93
CA VAL A 443 -5.35 17.57 -5.51
C VAL A 443 -3.99 18.24 -5.34
N CYS A 444 -3.96 19.34 -4.61
CA CYS A 444 -2.75 19.97 -4.10
C CYS A 444 -2.64 19.69 -2.61
N TYR A 445 -1.60 18.94 -2.21
CA TYR A 445 -1.35 18.60 -0.82
C TYR A 445 -0.49 19.68 -0.14
N MET A 446 -0.85 20.04 1.09
CA MET A 446 -0.07 20.91 1.98
C MET A 446 0.00 20.28 3.38
N SER A 447 1.11 20.47 4.08
CA SER A 447 1.19 20.15 5.50
C SER A 447 0.99 21.41 6.35
N SER A 448 0.26 21.28 7.45
CA SER A 448 0.10 22.32 8.46
C SER A 448 1.28 22.38 9.44
N ARG A 449 2.16 21.37 9.45
CA ARG A 449 3.25 21.25 10.42
C ARG A 449 4.25 22.41 10.27
N PRO A 450 4.76 22.97 11.38
CA PRO A 450 5.84 23.95 11.34
C PRO A 450 7.07 23.39 10.60
N GLN A 451 7.77 24.24 9.86
CA GLN A 451 8.97 23.89 9.09
C GLN A 451 8.76 22.86 7.96
N SER A 452 7.50 22.58 7.59
CA SER A 452 7.21 21.69 6.47
C SER A 452 7.67 22.26 5.14
N VAL A 453 8.18 21.38 4.28
CA VAL A 453 8.51 21.68 2.89
C VAL A 453 7.26 21.47 2.04
N CYS A 454 6.58 22.57 1.72
CA CYS A 454 5.39 22.54 0.87
C CYS A 454 5.71 22.99 -0.56
N VAL A 455 4.85 22.60 -1.50
CA VAL A 455 4.92 23.08 -2.89
C VAL A 455 4.66 24.59 -2.92
N ASP A 456 5.35 25.31 -3.82
CA ASP A 456 5.08 26.73 -4.02
C ASP A 456 3.65 26.92 -4.55
N HIS A 457 2.84 27.66 -3.80
CA HIS A 457 1.44 27.95 -4.09
C HIS A 457 1.22 29.42 -4.43
N ARG A 458 2.28 30.21 -4.63
CA ARG A 458 2.17 31.62 -5.00
C ARG A 458 1.40 31.75 -6.32
N GLY A 459 0.32 32.52 -6.29
CA GLY A 459 -0.55 32.74 -7.43
C GLY A 459 -1.57 31.62 -7.72
N VAL A 460 -1.53 30.51 -6.96
CA VAL A 460 -2.54 29.45 -7.09
C VAL A 460 -3.83 29.90 -6.42
N VAL A 461 -4.94 29.73 -7.13
CA VAL A 461 -6.29 29.94 -6.59
C VAL A 461 -7.00 28.60 -6.58
N PHE A 462 -7.41 28.13 -5.41
CA PHE A 462 -8.00 26.81 -5.23
C PHE A 462 -9.49 26.82 -5.55
N SER A 463 -9.99 25.73 -6.12
CA SER A 463 -11.41 25.55 -6.39
C SER A 463 -12.14 24.70 -5.33
N GLY A 464 -11.39 24.20 -4.35
CA GLY A 464 -11.95 23.58 -3.15
C GLY A 464 -10.95 23.40 -2.04
N LEU A 465 -11.47 23.07 -0.85
CA LEU A 465 -10.72 22.76 0.36
C LEU A 465 -11.25 21.44 0.94
N LEU A 466 -10.36 20.49 1.20
CA LEU A 466 -10.64 19.22 1.85
C LEU A 466 -9.89 19.15 3.18
N LEU A 467 -10.64 19.03 4.27
CA LEU A 467 -10.11 18.86 5.63
C LEU A 467 -10.60 17.51 6.16
N TYR A 468 -9.69 16.57 6.34
CA TYR A 468 -10.00 15.25 6.88
C TYR A 468 -9.38 15.10 8.27
N LEU A 469 -10.22 14.92 9.29
CA LEU A 469 -9.81 14.76 10.70
C LEU A 469 -8.76 15.81 11.10
N ALA A 470 -9.07 17.08 10.86
CA ALA A 470 -8.12 18.19 10.91
C ALA A 470 -7.39 18.26 12.25
N ASP A 471 -6.05 18.20 12.20
CA ASP A 471 -5.20 18.31 13.38
C ASP A 471 -5.32 19.71 14.03
N SER A 472 -4.93 19.80 15.29
CA SER A 472 -4.70 21.03 16.05
C SER A 472 -3.81 22.06 15.34
N PHE A 473 -2.86 21.63 14.51
CA PHE A 473 -1.97 22.53 13.75
C PHE A 473 -2.64 23.24 12.58
N VAL A 474 -3.79 22.74 12.10
CA VAL A 474 -4.62 23.49 11.16
C VAL A 474 -5.30 24.62 11.95
N VAL A 475 -5.01 25.86 11.59
CA VAL A 475 -5.46 27.07 12.29
C VAL A 475 -5.93 28.14 11.29
N PRO A 476 -6.78 29.11 11.69
CA PRO A 476 -7.28 30.16 10.79
C PRO A 476 -6.15 30.91 10.07
N SER A 477 -5.06 31.22 10.78
CA SER A 477 -3.90 31.92 10.22
C SER A 477 -3.15 31.12 9.14
N LEU A 478 -3.28 29.79 9.12
CA LEU A 478 -2.79 28.97 8.02
C LEU A 478 -3.73 29.08 6.81
N LEU A 479 -5.04 28.94 7.03
CA LEU A 479 -6.04 28.95 5.96
C LEU A 479 -6.09 30.29 5.22
N SER A 480 -5.92 31.40 5.93
CA SER A 480 -5.87 32.76 5.37
C SER A 480 -4.76 32.99 4.32
N LYS A 481 -3.78 32.09 4.24
CA LYS A 481 -2.69 32.15 3.24
C LYS A 481 -3.14 31.69 1.86
N PHE A 482 -4.24 30.94 1.77
CA PHE A 482 -4.72 30.36 0.53
C PHE A 482 -5.86 31.21 -0.06
N ARG A 483 -5.92 31.27 -1.38
CA ARG A 483 -6.97 31.99 -2.11
C ARG A 483 -7.92 30.99 -2.74
N PHE A 484 -9.22 31.25 -2.64
CA PHE A 484 -10.25 30.38 -3.19
C PHE A 484 -11.08 31.10 -4.25
N LEU A 485 -11.57 30.35 -5.23
CA LEU A 485 -12.56 30.86 -6.18
C LEU A 485 -13.88 31.10 -5.46
N LYS A 486 -14.59 32.18 -5.84
CA LYS A 486 -15.99 32.34 -5.46
C LYS A 486 -16.79 31.07 -5.81
N GLY A 487 -17.52 30.51 -4.85
CA GLY A 487 -18.25 29.26 -4.98
C GLY A 487 -17.40 27.99 -5.02
N ALA A 488 -16.11 28.05 -4.63
CA ALA A 488 -15.29 26.88 -4.32
C ALA A 488 -16.00 25.98 -3.30
N THR A 489 -15.77 24.67 -3.36
CA THR A 489 -16.37 23.73 -2.39
C THR A 489 -15.43 23.52 -1.19
N LEU A 490 -15.93 23.68 0.02
CA LEU A 490 -15.31 23.16 1.24
C LEU A 490 -15.92 21.80 1.59
N CYS A 491 -15.10 20.85 2.03
CA CYS A 491 -15.53 19.58 2.63
C CYS A 491 -14.72 19.34 3.91
N VAL A 492 -15.39 19.35 5.06
CA VAL A 492 -14.80 19.06 6.38
C VAL A 492 -15.32 17.72 6.85
N ILE A 493 -14.43 16.77 7.16
CA ILE A 493 -14.75 15.42 7.61
C ILE A 493 -14.21 15.23 9.05
N SER A 494 -15.03 14.69 9.96
CA SER A 494 -14.72 14.50 11.38
C SER A 494 -15.29 13.19 11.92
N GLN A 495 -14.78 12.76 13.10
CA GLN A 495 -15.18 11.51 13.75
C GLN A 495 -16.64 11.52 14.24
N ASP A 496 -17.16 12.69 14.59
CA ASP A 496 -18.52 12.88 15.08
C ASP A 496 -19.03 14.30 14.79
N ARG A 497 -20.33 14.53 14.98
CA ARG A 497 -20.97 15.84 14.73
C ARG A 497 -20.41 16.96 15.62
N SER A 498 -20.07 16.66 16.87
CA SER A 498 -19.54 17.66 17.81
C SER A 498 -18.16 18.11 17.36
N SER A 499 -17.27 17.17 17.03
CA SER A 499 -15.94 17.43 16.47
C SER A 499 -16.01 18.22 15.16
N LEU A 500 -17.00 17.92 14.30
CA LEU A 500 -17.25 18.64 13.06
C LEU A 500 -17.59 20.11 13.33
N ARG A 501 -18.55 20.37 14.23
CA ARG A 501 -18.96 21.74 14.60
C ARG A 501 -17.84 22.50 15.29
N GLN A 502 -17.12 21.84 16.20
CA GLN A 502 -15.93 22.42 16.84
C GLN A 502 -14.87 22.81 15.81
N THR A 503 -14.64 21.99 14.79
CA THR A 503 -13.66 22.30 13.73
C THR A 503 -14.08 23.53 12.92
N ILE A 504 -15.36 23.66 12.59
CA ILE A 504 -15.89 24.83 11.86
C ILE A 504 -15.67 26.12 12.63
N VAL A 505 -16.01 26.12 13.93
CA VAL A 505 -15.83 27.28 14.82
C VAL A 505 -14.35 27.58 15.06
N ARG A 506 -13.55 26.55 15.37
CA ARG A 506 -12.11 26.68 15.65
C ARG A 506 -11.34 27.28 14.46
N LEU A 507 -11.78 26.98 13.25
CA LEU A 507 -11.15 27.43 12.01
C LEU A 507 -11.79 28.69 11.42
N GLU A 508 -12.78 29.29 12.10
CA GLU A 508 -13.48 30.52 11.68
C GLU A 508 -14.04 30.39 10.25
N LEU A 509 -14.51 29.19 9.87
CA LEU A 509 -14.91 28.92 8.49
C LEU A 509 -16.21 29.65 8.10
N GLU A 510 -17.04 30.04 9.06
CA GLU A 510 -18.32 30.72 8.79
C GLU A 510 -18.13 32.15 8.24
N ASP A 511 -16.96 32.75 8.42
CA ASP A 511 -16.65 34.10 7.94
C ASP A 511 -16.51 34.16 6.40
N GLU A 512 -15.96 33.09 5.80
CA GLU A 512 -15.63 33.02 4.37
C GLU A 512 -16.45 31.96 3.60
N TRP A 513 -17.14 31.06 4.32
CA TRP A 513 -17.86 29.93 3.74
C TRP A 513 -19.33 29.91 4.16
N GLN A 514 -20.21 29.83 3.16
CA GLN A 514 -21.64 29.64 3.37
C GLN A 514 -21.97 28.15 3.53
N PHE A 515 -22.58 27.79 4.66
CA PHE A 515 -23.08 26.44 4.97
C PHE A 515 -24.61 26.36 4.86
N ARG A 516 -25.12 25.15 4.57
CA ARG A 516 -26.56 24.85 4.62
C ARG A 516 -26.79 23.57 5.40
N LEU A 517 -27.93 23.47 6.09
CA LEU A 517 -28.29 22.27 6.85
C LEU A 517 -28.33 21.00 5.98
N ARG A 518 -28.80 21.12 4.74
CA ARG A 518 -28.87 20.00 3.77
C ARG A 518 -27.53 19.52 3.23
N ASP A 519 -26.45 20.23 3.58
CA ASP A 519 -25.09 19.96 3.09
C ASP A 519 -24.26 19.17 4.12
N GLU A 520 -24.90 18.65 5.19
CA GLU A 520 -24.34 17.72 6.17
C GLU A 520 -24.66 16.27 5.80
N PHE A 521 -23.65 15.41 5.93
CA PHE A 521 -23.69 14.01 5.54
C PHE A 521 -23.00 13.12 6.57
N GLN A 522 -23.29 11.83 6.54
CA GLN A 522 -22.56 10.79 7.28
C GLN A 522 -22.33 9.55 6.42
N THR A 523 -21.36 8.72 6.78
CA THR A 523 -21.20 7.39 6.16
C THR A 523 -22.37 6.47 6.56
N ALA A 524 -22.86 5.67 5.63
CA ALA A 524 -24.06 4.85 5.79
C ALA A 524 -23.79 3.51 6.53
N ASN A 525 -22.71 3.40 7.30
CA ASN A 525 -22.39 2.20 8.07
C ASN A 525 -23.32 2.04 9.27
N CYS A 526 -23.25 0.86 9.88
CA CYS A 526 -23.92 0.57 11.14
C CYS A 526 -23.46 1.55 12.24
N SER A 527 -24.39 1.98 13.09
CA SER A 527 -24.12 2.94 14.19
C SER A 527 -23.08 2.43 15.19
N GLU A 528 -23.00 1.12 15.40
CA GLU A 528 -21.97 0.45 16.22
C GLU A 528 -20.55 0.73 15.74
N ASP A 529 -20.35 0.91 14.42
CA ASP A 529 -19.04 1.14 13.81
C ASP A 529 -18.65 2.63 13.78
N GLN A 530 -19.44 3.51 14.41
CA GLN A 530 -19.26 4.97 14.49
C GLN A 530 -19.12 5.65 13.12
N PRO A 531 -20.20 6.22 12.56
CA PRO A 531 -20.13 6.87 11.25
C PRO A 531 -19.24 8.11 11.26
N LEU A 532 -18.57 8.37 10.14
CA LEU A 532 -17.88 9.64 9.91
C LEU A 532 -18.87 10.68 9.42
N TYR A 533 -18.74 11.89 9.94
CA TYR A 533 -19.59 13.02 9.58
C TYR A 533 -18.82 14.00 8.72
N PHE A 534 -19.51 14.62 7.76
CA PHE A 534 -18.91 15.69 7.00
C PHE A 534 -19.90 16.77 6.58
N LEU A 535 -19.40 18.00 6.51
CA LEU A 535 -20.15 19.17 6.09
C LEU A 535 -19.51 19.77 4.86
N THR A 536 -20.34 20.15 3.90
CA THR A 536 -19.91 20.89 2.71
C THR A 536 -20.35 22.35 2.77
N GLY A 537 -19.54 23.23 2.20
CA GLY A 537 -19.77 24.68 2.17
C GLY A 537 -19.34 25.30 0.85
N ARG A 538 -19.75 26.55 0.63
CA ARG A 538 -19.41 27.34 -0.57
C ARG A 538 -18.71 28.63 -0.21
N HIS A 539 -17.56 28.89 -0.83
CA HIS A 539 -16.84 30.15 -0.62
C HIS A 539 -17.67 31.34 -1.13
N ILE A 540 -17.73 32.42 -0.35
CA ILE A 540 -18.52 33.64 -0.62
C ILE A 540 -17.96 34.43 -1.82
#